data_AF-A0A9P4MKT2-F1
#
_entry.id   AF-A0A9P4MKT2-F1
#
_cell.length_a   1.000
_cell.length_b   1.000
_cell.length_c   1.000
_cell.angle_alpha   90.00
_cell.angle_beta   90.00
_cell.angle_gamma   90.00
#
_symmetry.space_group_name_H-M   'P 1'
#
loop_
_entity.id
_entity.type
_entity.pdbx_description
1 polymer ?
#
loop_
_entity_poly.entity_id
_entity_poly.type
_entity_poly.pdbx_seq_one_letter_code
_entity_poly.pdbx_strand_id
1 'polypeptide(L)'
;MTVDRRFKILALVFFGVCIYQVYVIYHLGRVFTSVHTPDLFKSESSVTKVTISKPATTESTLAASTSSAQFALPTQLVEILSSNVTHKDFGYMAKQVSHLGELIEQRVDPTLLEMGARRLFPWWQPETLRYYPWMDPKSVEDRKTGIVMSVATKHVRYAAQCIAGLRYVLNSTLPIEVAFAGDADLTPHMQAFLQSVADDVTMVDLTKVFNNDLINLKGWDTKPFSILASRYQQTILMDADAAFFESPDNIFEEYPSLKETGTLYSFDRNKWVGQKVDRRQWLTNHLKTAGHAPSDFLNSSSIQWQGFVTEVQDSAIVMVDKGRPNIYLSMLFTSWMNTKGPRDEAYDKWYGDKETYWIANELLGVPYSFEAWSSARFGNDADAGSKPARATEAAQAKKCSIHMVHSNADASAPLWANGVFDYLDWTHWYLGTSVREAIHEAKTKLNFTSAVPVLETNITEQDKKTYKELIMNTQPLWDGSCKQHHPEEWKPLPASWLSRVDKMRAIAKNMTEKWEAANKHEKKDRLPPLVKRMVGSWMEAVDNEQKGNSV
;
A
#
# COMPACT_ATOMS: atom_id res chain seq x y z
N MET A 1 -33.57 17.58 -56.73
CA MET A 1 -32.09 17.62 -56.68
C MET A 1 -31.73 18.52 -55.50
N THR A 2 -30.99 18.12 -54.48
CA THR A 2 -30.07 16.99 -54.38
C THR A 2 -29.81 16.76 -52.90
N VAL A 3 -29.68 15.49 -52.55
CA VAL A 3 -29.41 14.90 -51.23
C VAL A 3 -28.01 15.27 -50.67
N ASP A 4 -27.45 16.44 -51.01
CA ASP A 4 -26.00 16.68 -50.97
C ASP A 4 -25.51 17.77 -49.97
N ARG A 5 -26.36 18.31 -49.09
CA ARG A 5 -25.93 19.24 -48.00
C ARG A 5 -25.86 18.58 -46.63
N ARG A 6 -26.81 17.67 -46.32
CA ARG A 6 -26.80 16.89 -45.08
C ARG A 6 -25.74 15.78 -45.10
N PHE A 7 -25.45 15.21 -46.27
CA PHE A 7 -24.36 14.25 -46.45
C PHE A 7 -22.97 14.92 -46.35
N LYS A 8 -22.83 16.20 -46.76
CA LYS A 8 -21.60 16.99 -46.56
C LYS A 8 -21.36 17.41 -45.10
N ILE A 9 -22.42 17.69 -44.33
CA ILE A 9 -22.33 17.91 -42.88
C ILE A 9 -21.97 16.60 -42.16
N LEU A 10 -22.58 15.49 -42.56
CA LEU A 10 -22.20 14.18 -42.00
C LEU A 10 -20.76 13.81 -42.35
N ALA A 11 -20.32 14.09 -43.60
CA ALA A 11 -18.95 13.86 -44.05
C ALA A 11 -17.93 14.78 -43.36
N LEU A 12 -18.26 16.05 -43.04
CA LEU A 12 -17.42 16.96 -42.23
C LEU A 12 -17.32 16.52 -40.76
N VAL A 13 -18.42 16.01 -40.19
CA VAL A 13 -18.43 15.41 -38.85
C VAL A 13 -17.63 14.12 -38.84
N PHE A 14 -17.74 13.29 -39.88
CA PHE A 14 -16.95 12.06 -40.00
C PHE A 14 -15.47 12.36 -40.27
N PHE A 15 -15.14 13.35 -41.12
CA PHE A 15 -13.75 13.79 -41.36
C PHE A 15 -13.13 14.42 -40.11
N GLY A 16 -13.89 15.17 -39.31
CA GLY A 16 -13.45 15.67 -38.01
C GLY A 16 -13.17 14.54 -37.00
N VAL A 17 -14.04 13.52 -36.96
CA VAL A 17 -13.85 12.33 -36.12
C VAL A 17 -12.65 11.49 -36.58
N CYS A 18 -12.44 11.33 -37.89
CA CYS A 18 -11.32 10.56 -38.44
C CYS A 18 -9.98 11.30 -38.35
N ILE A 19 -9.93 12.63 -38.49
CA ILE A 19 -8.69 13.42 -38.29
C ILE A 19 -8.33 13.50 -36.80
N TYR A 20 -9.32 13.54 -35.90
CA TYR A 20 -9.09 13.39 -34.44
C TYR A 20 -8.52 12.01 -34.11
N GLN A 21 -9.08 10.93 -34.66
CA GLN A 21 -8.55 9.57 -34.48
C GLN A 21 -7.16 9.39 -35.09
N VAL A 22 -6.90 9.94 -36.27
CA VAL A 22 -5.59 9.89 -36.94
C VAL A 22 -4.55 10.75 -36.21
N TYR A 23 -4.89 11.89 -35.61
CA TYR A 23 -3.96 12.65 -34.76
C TYR A 23 -3.65 11.95 -33.42
N VAL A 24 -4.63 11.25 -32.82
CA VAL A 24 -4.46 10.42 -31.61
C VAL A 24 -3.62 9.16 -31.89
N ILE A 25 -3.74 8.56 -33.07
CA ILE A 25 -2.98 7.35 -33.45
C ILE A 25 -1.59 7.69 -33.98
N TYR A 26 -1.45 8.79 -34.75
CA TYR A 26 -0.22 9.12 -35.46
C TYR A 26 0.88 9.69 -34.55
N HIS A 27 0.55 10.41 -33.46
CA HIS A 27 1.59 11.20 -32.82
C HIS A 27 2.45 10.55 -31.74
N LEU A 28 2.00 9.66 -30.86
CA LEU A 28 2.92 9.23 -29.78
C LEU A 28 2.76 7.81 -29.23
N GLY A 29 2.03 6.92 -29.90
CA GLY A 29 1.99 5.49 -29.55
C GLY A 29 3.07 4.64 -30.25
N ARG A 30 3.66 5.18 -31.31
CA ARG A 30 5.04 4.90 -31.72
C ARG A 30 5.93 5.49 -30.62
N VAL A 31 6.86 4.82 -29.96
CA VAL A 31 7.47 3.50 -30.07
C VAL A 31 8.27 3.41 -28.76
N PHE A 32 8.07 2.36 -27.94
CA PHE A 32 9.02 1.75 -26.98
C PHE A 32 8.31 1.18 -25.76
N THR A 33 7.40 0.23 -25.94
CA THR A 33 7.14 -0.77 -24.90
C THR A 33 6.71 -2.08 -25.54
N SER A 34 7.62 -3.06 -25.45
CA SER A 34 7.40 -4.52 -25.63
C SER A 34 7.33 -5.00 -27.10
N VAL A 35 7.97 -6.09 -27.57
CA VAL A 35 8.35 -7.39 -26.97
C VAL A 35 9.50 -8.07 -27.77
N HIS A 36 10.27 -8.92 -27.07
CA HIS A 36 11.29 -9.94 -27.42
C HIS A 36 11.46 -10.53 -28.84
N THR A 37 12.71 -10.91 -29.18
CA THR A 37 13.33 -12.29 -29.27
C THR A 37 14.66 -12.23 -30.09
N PRO A 38 15.41 -13.33 -30.36
CA PRO A 38 16.33 -14.13 -29.54
C PRO A 38 17.83 -14.08 -30.02
N ASP A 39 18.70 -14.87 -29.37
CA ASP A 39 20.13 -15.11 -29.67
C ASP A 39 20.50 -15.27 -31.16
N LEU A 40 21.63 -14.67 -31.55
CA LEU A 40 22.67 -15.20 -32.48
C LEU A 40 23.64 -14.06 -32.85
N PHE A 41 24.91 -14.15 -32.46
CA PHE A 41 26.10 -13.99 -33.33
C PHE A 41 27.40 -14.13 -32.53
N LYS A 42 28.20 -15.14 -32.90
CA LYS A 42 29.62 -15.30 -32.59
C LYS A 42 30.45 -14.33 -33.43
N SER A 43 31.46 -13.69 -32.83
CA SER A 43 32.82 -13.44 -33.38
C SER A 43 33.59 -12.57 -32.37
N GLU A 44 34.54 -13.13 -31.63
CA GLU A 44 35.99 -13.05 -31.90
C GLU A 44 36.65 -11.68 -31.66
N SER A 45 37.47 -11.67 -30.59
CA SER A 45 38.77 -11.01 -30.42
C SER A 45 38.93 -9.50 -30.70
N SER A 46 39.27 -8.76 -29.64
CA SER A 46 40.57 -8.10 -29.55
C SER A 46 40.84 -7.60 -28.13
N VAL A 47 41.80 -8.25 -27.49
CA VAL A 47 42.40 -7.89 -26.21
C VAL A 47 43.26 -6.65 -26.42
N THR A 48 42.96 -5.55 -25.71
CA THR A 48 43.94 -4.47 -25.51
C THR A 48 44.28 -4.41 -24.03
N LYS A 49 45.46 -4.94 -23.69
CA LYS A 49 46.08 -4.84 -22.36
C LYS A 49 46.37 -3.38 -22.06
N VAL A 50 45.74 -2.82 -21.03
CA VAL A 50 46.18 -1.56 -20.42
C VAL A 50 47.03 -1.91 -19.20
N THR A 51 48.34 -1.74 -19.35
CA THR A 51 49.34 -1.88 -18.29
C THR A 51 49.29 -0.63 -17.42
N ILE A 52 48.86 -0.75 -16.17
CA ILE A 52 48.97 0.34 -15.18
C ILE A 52 50.27 0.16 -14.41
N SER A 53 51.19 1.10 -14.59
CA SER A 53 52.47 1.22 -13.90
C SER A 53 52.30 1.63 -12.43
N LYS A 54 52.97 0.92 -11.52
CA LYS A 54 53.22 1.33 -10.12
C LYS A 54 53.94 2.68 -10.07
N PRO A 55 53.57 3.61 -9.16
CA PRO A 55 54.49 4.62 -8.67
C PRO A 55 55.21 4.15 -7.41
N ALA A 56 56.39 4.74 -7.21
CA ALA A 56 57.47 4.31 -6.35
C ALA A 56 57.24 4.56 -4.85
N THR A 57 57.95 3.76 -4.07
CA THR A 57 58.23 3.87 -2.64
C THR A 57 58.91 5.19 -2.28
N THR A 58 58.37 5.88 -1.29
CA THR A 58 59.14 6.78 -0.41
C THR A 58 58.73 6.50 1.03
N GLU A 59 59.63 5.86 1.76
CA GLU A 59 59.60 5.74 3.21
C GLU A 59 59.70 7.13 3.84
N SER A 60 58.77 7.44 4.73
CA SER A 60 58.86 8.57 5.65
C SER A 60 58.43 8.05 7.01
N THR A 61 59.41 7.67 7.81
CA THR A 61 59.29 7.36 9.23
C THR A 61 58.81 8.60 9.99
N LEU A 62 57.53 8.62 10.39
CA LEU A 62 57.08 9.39 11.54
C LEU A 62 56.48 8.42 12.57
N ALA A 63 57.27 8.13 13.59
CA ALA A 63 56.81 7.48 14.79
C ALA A 63 55.91 8.47 15.55
N ALA A 64 54.59 8.33 15.38
CA ALA A 64 53.61 8.91 16.29
C ALA A 64 53.11 7.79 17.20
N SER A 65 53.59 7.79 18.44
CA SER A 65 53.03 7.02 19.52
C SER A 65 51.64 7.55 19.86
N THR A 66 50.62 6.98 19.24
CA THR A 66 49.25 7.07 19.75
C THR A 66 48.82 5.66 20.09
N SER A 67 48.47 5.42 21.35
CA SER A 67 47.78 4.21 21.78
C SER A 67 46.41 4.16 21.08
N SER A 68 46.38 3.66 19.84
CA SER A 68 45.15 3.27 19.19
C SER A 68 44.71 1.99 19.89
N ALA A 69 43.84 2.11 20.89
CA ALA A 69 42.88 1.05 21.12
C ALA A 69 42.10 0.95 19.79
N GLN A 70 42.54 0.03 18.93
CA GLN A 70 41.82 -0.33 17.73
C GLN A 70 40.52 -0.95 18.25
N PHE A 71 39.46 -0.15 18.37
CA PHE A 71 38.16 -0.67 18.77
C PHE A 71 37.78 -1.68 17.70
N ALA A 72 37.81 -2.96 18.06
CA ALA A 72 37.36 -4.02 17.19
C ALA A 72 35.88 -3.76 16.88
N LEU A 73 35.53 -3.78 15.59
CA LEU A 73 34.14 -3.64 15.19
C LEU A 73 33.31 -4.80 15.82
N PRO A 74 32.06 -4.54 16.23
CA PRO A 74 31.17 -5.61 16.68
C PRO A 74 31.08 -6.74 15.65
N THR A 75 31.07 -8.00 16.11
CA THR A 75 31.05 -9.18 15.22
C THR A 75 29.89 -9.13 14.21
N GLN A 76 28.69 -8.78 14.69
CA GLN A 76 27.49 -8.58 13.86
C GLN A 76 27.72 -7.60 12.72
N LEU A 77 28.43 -6.50 12.98
CA LEU A 77 28.74 -5.50 11.98
C LEU A 77 29.76 -6.02 10.97
N VAL A 78 30.78 -6.75 11.42
CA VAL A 78 31.74 -7.41 10.52
C VAL A 78 31.03 -8.40 9.58
N GLU A 79 30.07 -9.16 10.10
CA GLU A 79 29.24 -10.07 9.30
C GLU A 79 28.41 -9.32 8.26
N ILE A 80 27.73 -8.25 8.64
CA ILE A 80 26.97 -7.39 7.71
C ILE A 80 27.88 -6.83 6.62
N LEU A 81 29.04 -6.28 6.97
CA LEU A 81 29.96 -5.67 6.02
C LEU A 81 30.55 -6.70 5.04
N SER A 82 30.77 -7.93 5.50
CA SER A 82 31.31 -9.03 4.71
C SER A 82 30.23 -9.81 3.94
N SER A 83 28.95 -9.57 4.23
CA SER A 83 27.84 -10.29 3.61
C SER A 83 27.79 -10.06 2.10
N ASN A 84 27.43 -11.10 1.36
CA ASN A 84 27.13 -11.02 -0.06
C ASN A 84 25.62 -11.10 -0.27
N VAL A 85 24.90 -10.11 0.27
CA VAL A 85 23.44 -10.05 0.15
C VAL A 85 23.06 -9.98 -1.33
N THR A 86 22.39 -11.01 -1.81
CA THR A 86 21.78 -11.03 -3.13
C THR A 86 20.31 -10.63 -3.03
N HIS A 87 19.73 -10.13 -4.12
CA HIS A 87 18.35 -9.64 -4.16
C HIS A 87 17.25 -10.73 -4.00
N LYS A 88 17.61 -12.01 -3.78
CA LYS A 88 16.65 -13.13 -3.83
C LYS A 88 16.57 -13.97 -2.55
N ASP A 89 17.45 -13.74 -1.58
CA ASP A 89 17.42 -14.52 -0.33
C ASP A 89 16.83 -13.68 0.80
N PHE A 90 15.51 -13.74 0.93
CA PHE A 90 14.75 -12.99 1.93
C PHE A 90 15.13 -13.41 3.35
N GLY A 91 15.28 -14.71 3.61
CA GLY A 91 15.69 -15.23 4.92
C GLY A 91 17.12 -14.82 5.29
N TYR A 92 18.06 -14.86 4.34
CA TYR A 92 19.42 -14.39 4.61
C TYR A 92 19.47 -12.87 4.83
N MET A 93 18.74 -12.09 4.01
CA MET A 93 18.62 -10.65 4.21
C MET A 93 18.01 -10.34 5.58
N ALA A 94 16.94 -11.04 5.97
CA ALA A 94 16.33 -10.91 7.29
C ALA A 94 17.35 -11.16 8.40
N LYS A 95 18.14 -12.24 8.31
CA LYS A 95 19.22 -12.51 9.26
C LYS A 95 20.22 -11.36 9.38
N GLN A 96 20.63 -10.75 8.25
CA GLN A 96 21.53 -9.60 8.29
C GLN A 96 20.89 -8.36 8.94
N VAL A 97 19.59 -8.16 8.74
CA VAL A 97 18.85 -7.08 9.39
C VAL A 97 18.66 -7.35 10.89
N SER A 98 18.44 -8.60 11.31
CA SER A 98 18.40 -8.98 12.73
C SER A 98 19.71 -8.68 13.45
N HIS A 99 20.87 -8.82 12.78
CA HIS A 99 22.15 -8.38 13.32
C HIS A 99 22.20 -6.86 13.58
N LEU A 100 21.50 -6.01 12.79
CA LEU A 100 21.35 -4.59 13.13
C LEU A 100 20.49 -4.40 14.38
N GLY A 101 19.44 -5.22 14.56
CA GLY A 101 18.63 -5.24 15.77
C GLY A 101 19.45 -5.56 17.02
N GLU A 102 20.30 -6.59 16.95
CA GLU A 102 21.22 -6.95 18.03
C GLU A 102 22.19 -5.80 18.38
N LEU A 103 22.70 -5.09 17.37
CA LEU A 103 23.55 -3.93 17.57
C LEU A 103 22.82 -2.78 18.29
N ILE A 104 21.54 -2.56 17.98
CA ILE A 104 20.71 -1.58 18.69
C ILE A 104 20.55 -1.98 20.16
N GLU A 105 20.27 -3.24 20.44
CA GLU A 105 20.14 -3.76 21.82
C GLU A 105 21.44 -3.60 22.62
N GLN A 106 22.58 -3.78 21.95
CA GLN A 106 23.92 -3.55 22.49
C GLN A 106 24.27 -2.05 22.66
N ARG A 107 23.39 -1.14 22.21
CA ARG A 107 23.57 0.32 22.26
C ARG A 107 24.89 0.78 21.61
N VAL A 108 25.24 0.18 20.48
CA VAL A 108 26.42 0.60 19.73
C VAL A 108 26.24 2.03 19.20
N ASP A 109 27.36 2.65 18.84
CA ASP A 109 27.37 4.00 18.29
C ASP A 109 26.44 4.12 17.06
N PRO A 110 25.57 5.15 16.98
CA PRO A 110 24.65 5.34 15.86
C PRO A 110 25.34 5.36 14.49
N THR A 111 26.58 5.85 14.38
CA THR A 111 27.34 5.87 13.12
C THR A 111 27.65 4.46 12.61
N LEU A 112 27.85 3.50 13.52
CA LEU A 112 28.05 2.09 13.17
C LEU A 112 26.73 1.44 12.71
N LEU A 113 25.61 1.78 13.35
CA LEU A 113 24.28 1.36 12.90
C LEU A 113 23.98 1.89 11.50
N GLU A 114 24.24 3.16 11.25
CA GLU A 114 24.08 3.77 9.93
C GLU A 114 24.96 3.11 8.88
N MET A 115 26.22 2.80 9.21
CA MET A 115 27.13 2.10 8.31
C MET A 115 26.59 0.72 7.92
N GLY A 116 26.08 -0.05 8.88
CA GLY A 116 25.46 -1.35 8.61
C GLY A 116 24.15 -1.21 7.82
N ALA A 117 23.29 -0.26 8.16
CA ALA A 117 22.04 0.01 7.44
C ALA A 117 22.30 0.40 5.98
N ARG A 118 23.27 1.28 5.70
CA ARG A 118 23.66 1.65 4.33
C ARG A 118 24.22 0.48 3.53
N ARG A 119 24.94 -0.44 4.19
CA ARG A 119 25.47 -1.64 3.54
C ARG A 119 24.35 -2.54 3.05
N LEU A 120 23.30 -2.70 3.84
CA LEU A 120 22.13 -3.53 3.54
C LEU A 120 21.12 -2.83 2.62
N PHE A 121 20.97 -1.51 2.77
CA PHE A 121 20.01 -0.68 2.06
C PHE A 121 20.72 0.50 1.36
N PRO A 122 21.42 0.29 0.23
CA PRO A 122 22.18 1.35 -0.42
C PRO A 122 21.35 2.54 -0.93
N TRP A 123 20.05 2.35 -1.08
CA TRP A 123 19.07 3.38 -1.45
C TRP A 123 18.62 4.23 -0.26
N TRP A 124 18.91 3.80 0.96
CA TRP A 124 18.58 4.52 2.20
C TRP A 124 19.62 5.61 2.45
N GLN A 125 19.15 6.86 2.50
CA GLN A 125 19.96 8.06 2.68
C GLN A 125 19.47 8.82 3.92
N PRO A 126 20.07 8.62 5.11
CA PRO A 126 19.63 9.29 6.33
C PRO A 126 19.67 10.82 6.22
N GLU A 127 20.53 11.39 5.38
CA GLU A 127 20.63 12.85 5.18
C GLU A 127 19.35 13.47 4.57
N THR A 128 18.59 12.71 3.81
CA THR A 128 17.37 13.19 3.15
C THR A 128 16.11 12.92 3.99
N LEU A 129 16.23 12.06 5.01
CA LEU A 129 15.11 11.67 5.85
C LEU A 129 14.81 12.71 6.91
N ARG A 130 13.52 12.83 7.23
CA ARG A 130 13.03 13.70 8.31
C ARG A 130 12.98 13.01 9.66
N TYR A 131 12.99 11.68 9.67
CA TYR A 131 12.96 10.90 10.90
C TYR A 131 13.57 9.51 10.74
N TYR A 132 14.42 9.13 11.69
CA TYR A 132 14.80 7.74 11.99
C TYR A 132 15.18 7.63 13.47
N PRO A 133 14.98 6.48 14.13
CA PRO A 133 14.92 6.42 15.60
C PRO A 133 16.25 6.61 16.32
N TRP A 134 17.38 6.59 15.61
CA TRP A 134 18.71 6.86 16.15
C TRP A 134 19.36 8.15 15.62
N MET A 135 18.57 9.07 15.04
CA MET A 135 19.04 10.42 14.71
C MET A 135 19.21 11.29 15.97
N ASP A 136 19.83 12.47 15.84
CA ASP A 136 19.90 13.43 16.96
C ASP A 136 18.48 13.80 17.43
N PRO A 137 18.13 13.55 18.72
CA PRO A 137 16.83 13.90 19.27
C PRO A 137 16.43 15.36 19.09
N LYS A 138 17.39 16.29 18.99
CA LYS A 138 17.12 17.72 18.72
C LYS A 138 16.58 17.98 17.32
N SER A 139 16.70 17.01 16.42
CA SER A 139 16.24 17.08 15.03
C SER A 139 14.83 16.50 14.86
N VAL A 140 14.25 15.93 15.91
CA VAL A 140 12.91 15.32 15.89
C VAL A 140 11.85 16.40 16.14
N GLU A 141 10.78 16.41 15.35
CA GLU A 141 9.69 17.37 15.49
C GLU A 141 8.75 17.06 16.66
N ASP A 142 8.07 18.08 17.16
CA ASP A 142 7.15 17.99 18.31
C ASP A 142 5.92 17.09 18.05
N ARG A 143 5.42 17.05 16.80
CA ARG A 143 4.26 16.20 16.45
C ARG A 143 4.71 14.76 16.24
N LYS A 144 4.22 13.86 17.10
CA LYS A 144 4.58 12.43 17.07
C LYS A 144 3.82 11.62 16.03
N THR A 145 2.54 11.91 15.81
CA THR A 145 1.61 11.12 14.98
C THR A 145 1.19 11.89 13.72
N GLY A 146 1.12 11.20 12.58
CA GLY A 146 0.60 11.76 11.35
C GLY A 146 0.17 10.70 10.34
N ILE A 147 -0.58 11.15 9.34
CA ILE A 147 -1.09 10.32 8.25
C ILE A 147 -0.20 10.53 7.02
N VAL A 148 0.18 9.46 6.33
CA VAL A 148 0.82 9.54 5.01
C VAL A 148 -0.02 8.83 3.98
N MET A 149 -0.35 9.52 2.89
CA MET A 149 -1.14 9.00 1.78
C MET A 149 -0.26 8.82 0.55
N SER A 150 -0.25 7.64 -0.06
CA SER A 150 0.41 7.48 -1.36
C SER A 150 -0.56 7.80 -2.48
N VAL A 151 -0.26 8.83 -3.28
CA VAL A 151 -1.21 9.37 -4.26
C VAL A 151 -0.56 9.51 -5.64
N ALA A 152 -1.20 8.88 -6.62
CA ALA A 152 -0.88 9.01 -8.03
C ALA A 152 -1.98 9.80 -8.77
N THR A 153 -1.68 10.27 -9.98
CA THR A 153 -2.56 11.08 -10.84
C THR A 153 -4.02 10.62 -10.91
N LYS A 154 -4.28 9.30 -10.98
CA LYS A 154 -5.65 8.78 -11.09
C LYS A 154 -6.46 8.85 -9.79
N HIS A 155 -5.80 9.08 -8.66
CA HIS A 155 -6.39 8.99 -7.33
C HIS A 155 -6.55 10.36 -6.64
N VAL A 156 -6.20 11.47 -7.31
CA VAL A 156 -6.31 12.83 -6.76
C VAL A 156 -7.71 13.14 -6.25
N ARG A 157 -8.74 12.71 -6.99
CA ARG A 157 -10.14 12.85 -6.56
C ARG A 157 -10.37 12.19 -5.20
N TYR A 158 -9.97 10.92 -5.06
CA TYR A 158 -10.19 10.15 -3.84
C TYR A 158 -9.38 10.70 -2.67
N ALA A 159 -8.11 11.05 -2.90
CA ALA A 159 -7.27 11.69 -1.88
C ALA A 159 -7.90 12.98 -1.34
N ALA A 160 -8.46 13.83 -2.22
CA ALA A 160 -9.17 15.04 -1.78
C ALA A 160 -10.42 14.73 -0.96
N GLN A 161 -11.20 13.71 -1.34
CA GLN A 161 -12.37 13.27 -0.57
C GLN A 161 -11.97 12.77 0.82
N CYS A 162 -10.90 11.99 0.91
CA CYS A 162 -10.35 11.49 2.16
C CYS A 162 -9.86 12.61 3.08
N ILE A 163 -9.00 13.51 2.57
CA ILE A 163 -8.49 14.67 3.33
C ILE A 163 -9.66 15.51 3.86
N ALA A 164 -10.65 15.80 3.01
CA ALA A 164 -11.81 16.58 3.41
C ALA A 164 -12.67 15.85 4.47
N GLY A 165 -12.86 14.52 4.32
CA GLY A 165 -13.57 13.70 5.30
C GLY A 165 -12.91 13.73 6.68
N LEU A 166 -11.58 13.51 6.72
CA LEU A 166 -10.79 13.58 7.96
C LEU A 166 -10.93 14.96 8.63
N ARG A 167 -10.75 16.05 7.88
CA ARG A 167 -10.73 17.40 8.44
C ARG A 167 -12.11 17.94 8.82
N TYR A 168 -13.10 17.78 7.96
CA TYR A 168 -14.36 18.52 8.07
C TYR A 168 -15.54 17.67 8.56
N VAL A 169 -15.41 16.34 8.56
CA VAL A 169 -16.43 15.43 9.09
C VAL A 169 -15.99 14.82 10.41
N LEU A 170 -14.76 14.31 10.45
CA LEU A 170 -14.21 13.64 11.64
C LEU A 170 -13.51 14.61 12.60
N ASN A 171 -13.24 15.84 12.16
CA ASN A 171 -12.48 16.85 12.91
C ASN A 171 -11.13 16.32 13.39
N SER A 172 -10.51 15.43 12.61
CA SER A 172 -9.15 14.97 12.87
C SER A 172 -8.20 16.17 12.88
N THR A 173 -7.18 16.12 13.71
CA THR A 173 -6.11 17.13 13.83
C THR A 173 -4.75 16.59 13.43
N LEU A 174 -4.66 15.29 13.11
CA LEU A 174 -3.42 14.68 12.65
C LEU A 174 -2.97 15.32 11.34
N PRO A 175 -1.71 15.77 11.22
CA PRO A 175 -1.18 16.30 9.96
C PRO A 175 -1.18 15.22 8.86
N ILE A 176 -1.27 15.66 7.60
CA ILE A 176 -1.37 14.76 6.45
C ILE A 176 -0.22 15.02 5.48
N GLU A 177 0.60 14.01 5.24
CA GLU A 177 1.61 13.97 4.17
C GLU A 177 1.04 13.24 2.95
N VAL A 178 1.20 13.81 1.76
CA VAL A 178 0.88 13.16 0.49
C VAL A 178 2.19 12.80 -0.20
N ALA A 179 2.49 11.51 -0.24
CA ALA A 179 3.68 10.94 -0.85
C ALA A 179 3.44 10.52 -2.31
N PHE A 180 4.38 10.85 -3.19
CA PHE A 180 4.31 10.58 -4.63
C PHE A 180 5.71 10.39 -5.24
N ALA A 181 5.79 9.76 -6.41
CA ALA A 181 7.05 9.48 -7.10
C ALA A 181 7.34 10.49 -8.24
N GLY A 182 7.61 11.74 -7.87
CA GLY A 182 7.98 12.82 -8.80
C GLY A 182 6.80 13.36 -9.64
N ASP A 183 7.05 14.41 -10.42
CA ASP A 183 6.00 15.17 -11.13
C ASP A 183 5.25 14.36 -12.19
N ALA A 184 5.85 13.27 -12.68
CA ALA A 184 5.20 12.34 -13.61
C ALA A 184 4.10 11.52 -12.94
N ASP A 185 4.22 11.27 -11.63
CA ASP A 185 3.26 10.54 -10.82
C ASP A 185 2.15 11.48 -10.30
N LEU A 186 2.55 12.66 -9.82
CA LEU A 186 1.64 13.69 -9.31
C LEU A 186 2.12 15.09 -9.70
N THR A 187 1.40 15.74 -10.61
CA THR A 187 1.83 17.03 -11.19
C THR A 187 1.74 18.19 -10.19
N PRO A 188 2.48 19.30 -10.38
CA PRO A 188 2.37 20.47 -9.50
C PRO A 188 0.96 21.05 -9.36
N HIS A 189 0.14 21.00 -10.42
CA HIS A 189 -1.28 21.41 -10.36
C HIS A 189 -2.10 20.51 -9.43
N MET A 190 -1.89 19.19 -9.50
CA MET A 190 -2.56 18.21 -8.64
C MET A 190 -2.10 18.35 -7.18
N GLN A 191 -0.80 18.57 -6.96
CA GLN A 191 -0.24 18.86 -5.64
C GLN A 191 -0.90 20.11 -5.05
N ALA A 192 -0.92 21.22 -5.79
CA ALA A 192 -1.55 22.47 -5.35
C ALA A 192 -3.05 22.30 -5.03
N PHE A 193 -3.77 21.50 -5.82
CA PHE A 193 -5.17 21.18 -5.54
C PHE A 193 -5.32 20.45 -4.20
N LEU A 194 -4.53 19.40 -3.93
CA LEU A 194 -4.59 18.66 -2.66
C LEU A 194 -4.21 19.54 -1.46
N GLN A 195 -3.20 20.40 -1.60
CA GLN A 195 -2.82 21.36 -0.56
C GLN A 195 -3.92 22.41 -0.29
N SER A 196 -4.74 22.72 -1.30
CA SER A 196 -5.88 23.64 -1.11
C SER A 196 -7.06 23.02 -0.36
N VAL A 197 -7.06 21.69 -0.15
CA VAL A 197 -8.14 21.00 0.56
C VAL A 197 -8.08 21.27 2.07
N ALA A 198 -6.88 21.39 2.66
CA ALA A 198 -6.68 21.71 4.07
C ALA A 198 -5.28 22.26 4.35
N ASP A 199 -5.13 23.10 5.37
CA ASP A 199 -3.93 23.91 5.63
C ASP A 199 -2.66 23.10 6.00
N ASP A 200 -2.82 21.90 6.55
CA ASP A 200 -1.72 21.05 7.04
C ASP A 200 -1.55 19.78 6.20
N VAL A 201 -1.72 19.95 4.90
CA VAL A 201 -1.40 18.97 3.86
C VAL A 201 -0.02 19.29 3.27
N THR A 202 0.94 18.41 3.47
CA THR A 202 2.32 18.54 2.95
C THR A 202 2.61 17.53 1.86
N MET A 203 3.48 17.88 0.92
CA MET A 203 3.81 17.06 -0.24
C MET A 203 5.19 16.41 -0.03
N VAL A 204 5.29 15.09 -0.23
CA VAL A 204 6.53 14.30 -0.04
C VAL A 204 6.92 13.62 -1.35
N ASP A 205 7.91 14.18 -2.03
CA ASP A 205 8.44 13.60 -3.27
C ASP A 205 9.47 12.53 -2.95
N LEU A 206 9.09 11.26 -3.08
CA LEU A 206 9.92 10.10 -2.74
C LEU A 206 11.19 10.02 -3.59
N THR A 207 11.20 10.61 -4.79
CA THR A 207 12.38 10.63 -5.68
C THR A 207 13.47 11.57 -5.19
N LYS A 208 13.13 12.49 -4.26
CA LYS A 208 14.09 13.38 -3.58
C LYS A 208 14.56 12.82 -2.24
N VAL A 209 13.88 11.79 -1.73
CA VAL A 209 14.23 11.14 -0.46
C VAL A 209 15.10 9.91 -0.71
N PHE A 210 14.77 9.10 -1.70
CA PHE A 210 15.48 7.85 -1.97
C PHE A 210 16.13 7.85 -3.36
N ASN A 211 17.20 7.08 -3.50
CA ASN A 211 17.83 6.88 -4.81
C ASN A 211 16.93 6.04 -5.74
N ASN A 212 16.15 6.71 -6.57
CA ASN A 212 15.17 6.07 -7.45
C ASN A 212 15.82 5.20 -8.55
N ASP A 213 17.09 5.41 -8.89
CA ASP A 213 17.80 4.54 -9.85
C ASP A 213 17.97 3.11 -9.29
N LEU A 214 18.07 2.99 -7.97
CA LEU A 214 18.20 1.71 -7.27
C LEU A 214 16.84 1.06 -6.99
N ILE A 215 15.83 1.85 -6.59
CA ILE A 215 14.56 1.30 -6.14
C ILE A 215 13.50 1.23 -7.24
N ASN A 216 13.53 2.12 -8.24
CA ASN A 216 12.58 2.17 -9.35
C ASN A 216 11.11 2.11 -8.90
N LEU A 217 10.68 3.12 -8.13
CA LEU A 217 9.32 3.22 -7.61
C LEU A 217 8.29 3.31 -8.74
N LYS A 218 7.23 2.53 -8.64
CA LYS A 218 6.06 2.57 -9.54
C LYS A 218 4.83 2.04 -8.81
N GLY A 219 3.64 2.57 -9.11
CA GLY A 219 2.38 1.99 -8.60
C GLY A 219 2.37 1.84 -7.06
N TRP A 220 2.08 0.63 -6.57
CA TRP A 220 1.97 0.36 -5.13
C TRP A 220 3.30 0.34 -4.36
N ASP A 221 4.42 0.27 -5.07
CA ASP A 221 5.75 0.16 -4.46
C ASP A 221 6.09 1.38 -3.60
N THR A 222 5.39 2.51 -3.79
CA THR A 222 5.58 3.76 -3.06
C THR A 222 5.12 3.69 -1.60
N LYS A 223 4.21 2.77 -1.26
CA LYS A 223 3.58 2.73 0.07
C LYS A 223 4.57 2.50 1.22
N PRO A 224 5.45 1.46 1.23
CA PRO A 224 6.46 1.30 2.28
C PRO A 224 7.43 2.48 2.39
N PHE A 225 7.82 3.06 1.26
CA PHE A 225 8.73 4.20 1.21
C PHE A 225 8.06 5.48 1.73
N SER A 226 6.75 5.60 1.58
CA SER A 226 5.96 6.69 2.16
C SER A 226 6.01 6.65 3.69
N ILE A 227 5.94 5.45 4.28
CA ILE A 227 6.12 5.27 5.73
C ILE A 227 7.52 5.71 6.15
N LEU A 228 8.58 5.28 5.45
CA LEU A 228 9.95 5.67 5.81
C LEU A 228 10.21 7.18 5.65
N ALA A 229 9.72 7.78 4.57
CA ALA A 229 9.91 9.20 4.28
C ALA A 229 9.11 10.11 5.22
N SER A 230 8.00 9.61 5.76
CA SER A 230 7.16 10.34 6.71
C SER A 230 8.00 10.86 7.88
N ARG A 231 7.72 12.09 8.31
CA ARG A 231 8.42 12.70 9.45
C ARG A 231 7.91 12.26 10.82
N TYR A 232 6.78 11.57 10.85
CA TYR A 232 6.09 11.19 12.08
C TYR A 232 6.61 9.86 12.63
N GLN A 233 6.77 9.75 13.94
CA GLN A 233 7.20 8.49 14.57
C GLN A 233 6.09 7.44 14.49
N GLN A 234 4.86 7.88 14.78
CA GLN A 234 3.64 7.11 14.66
C GLN A 234 2.99 7.48 13.33
N THR A 235 3.12 6.60 12.35
CA THR A 235 2.66 6.84 10.98
C THR A 235 1.45 5.96 10.69
N ILE A 236 0.39 6.58 10.17
CA ILE A 236 -0.76 5.90 9.58
C ILE A 236 -0.62 6.03 8.06
N LEU A 237 -0.17 4.96 7.40
CA LEU A 237 -0.27 4.87 5.94
C LEU A 237 -1.73 4.71 5.57
N MET A 238 -2.18 5.42 4.53
CA MET A 238 -3.55 5.36 4.04
C MET A 238 -3.62 5.43 2.51
N ASP A 239 -4.41 4.53 1.92
CA ASP A 239 -4.75 4.57 0.50
C ASP A 239 -5.64 5.76 0.18
N ALA A 240 -5.51 6.29 -1.05
CA ALA A 240 -6.26 7.45 -1.48
C ALA A 240 -7.78 7.24 -1.46
N ASP A 241 -8.25 6.00 -1.64
CA ASP A 241 -9.65 5.59 -1.68
C ASP A 241 -10.11 4.86 -0.40
N ALA A 242 -9.29 4.84 0.65
CA ALA A 242 -9.73 4.46 1.98
C ALA A 242 -10.53 5.59 2.64
N ALA A 243 -11.44 5.23 3.55
CA ALA A 243 -12.21 6.18 4.34
C ALA A 243 -12.28 5.74 5.80
N PHE A 244 -11.93 6.66 6.70
CA PHE A 244 -12.27 6.53 8.12
C PHE A 244 -13.71 6.98 8.38
N PHE A 245 -14.32 6.39 9.40
CA PHE A 245 -15.65 6.74 9.91
C PHE A 245 -15.61 7.20 11.36
N GLU A 246 -14.49 7.00 12.04
CA GLU A 246 -14.17 7.54 13.37
C GLU A 246 -12.82 8.25 13.29
N SER A 247 -12.58 9.22 14.18
CA SER A 247 -11.33 9.99 14.14
C SER A 247 -10.13 9.08 14.46
N PRO A 248 -9.07 9.06 13.64
CA PRO A 248 -7.88 8.25 13.89
C PRO A 248 -6.90 8.89 14.89
N ASP A 249 -7.20 10.07 15.44
CA ASP A 249 -6.27 10.89 16.23
C ASP A 249 -5.63 10.16 17.42
N ASN A 250 -6.39 9.28 18.08
CA ASN A 250 -5.96 8.56 19.28
C ASN A 250 -5.73 7.07 19.03
N ILE A 251 -5.56 6.63 17.78
CA ILE A 251 -5.57 5.20 17.47
C ILE A 251 -4.41 4.44 18.14
N PHE A 252 -3.26 5.08 18.29
CA PHE A 252 -2.10 4.53 19.01
C PHE A 252 -2.34 4.48 20.53
N GLU A 253 -3.32 5.22 21.05
CA GLU A 253 -3.74 5.24 22.44
C GLU A 253 -4.94 4.33 22.71
N GLU A 254 -5.76 4.04 21.71
CA GLU A 254 -7.00 3.27 21.89
C GLU A 254 -6.80 1.78 21.59
N TYR A 255 -5.90 1.41 20.68
CA TYR A 255 -5.66 0.02 20.29
C TYR A 255 -4.58 -0.64 21.16
N PRO A 256 -4.93 -1.62 22.02
CA PRO A 256 -3.95 -2.26 22.90
C PRO A 256 -2.84 -2.98 22.13
N SER A 257 -3.18 -3.67 21.04
CA SER A 257 -2.21 -4.42 20.23
C SER A 257 -1.21 -3.51 19.50
N LEU A 258 -1.68 -2.33 19.06
CA LEU A 258 -0.84 -1.28 18.49
C LEU A 258 0.10 -0.69 19.54
N LYS A 259 -0.37 -0.45 20.77
CA LYS A 259 0.49 -0.05 21.89
C LYS A 259 1.54 -1.10 22.23
N GLU A 260 1.16 -2.36 22.22
CA GLU A 260 2.04 -3.46 22.61
C GLU A 260 3.16 -3.66 21.58
N THR A 261 2.79 -3.80 20.31
CA THR A 261 3.73 -4.21 19.26
C THR A 261 4.29 -3.04 18.46
N GLY A 262 3.60 -1.90 18.42
CA GLY A 262 3.94 -0.77 17.57
C GLY A 262 3.49 -0.95 16.12
N THR A 263 2.72 -2.00 15.81
CA THR A 263 2.12 -2.18 14.48
C THR A 263 0.68 -2.65 14.58
N LEU A 264 -0.15 -2.26 13.62
CA LEU A 264 -1.48 -2.81 13.45
C LEU A 264 -1.75 -2.99 11.95
N TYR A 265 -2.02 -4.25 11.59
CA TYR A 265 -2.39 -4.67 10.24
C TYR A 265 -3.83 -5.17 10.21
N SER A 266 -4.41 -5.18 9.02
CA SER A 266 -5.83 -5.49 8.83
C SER A 266 -5.98 -6.66 7.87
N PHE A 267 -6.94 -7.54 8.12
CA PHE A 267 -7.08 -8.77 7.33
C PHE A 267 -7.74 -8.52 5.97
N ASP A 268 -7.18 -9.04 4.87
CA ASP A 268 -7.88 -9.11 3.59
C ASP A 268 -9.08 -10.07 3.73
N ARG A 269 -9.83 -10.20 2.64
CA ARG A 269 -10.94 -11.13 2.48
C ARG A 269 -10.43 -12.54 2.68
N ASN A 270 -11.17 -13.33 3.46
CA ASN A 270 -10.99 -14.78 3.55
C ASN A 270 -11.48 -15.47 2.27
N LYS A 271 -10.86 -15.15 1.13
CA LYS A 271 -11.21 -15.60 -0.21
C LYS A 271 -10.00 -16.28 -0.87
N TRP A 272 -10.29 -17.02 -1.94
CA TRP A 272 -9.34 -17.64 -2.86
C TRP A 272 -8.63 -18.85 -2.25
N VAL A 273 -9.17 -20.03 -2.57
CA VAL A 273 -8.67 -21.34 -2.15
C VAL A 273 -8.02 -22.01 -3.36
N GLY A 274 -6.84 -22.62 -3.19
CA GLY A 274 -6.35 -23.62 -4.15
C GLY A 274 -5.42 -23.11 -5.25
N GLN A 275 -4.78 -21.94 -5.11
CA GLN A 275 -3.63 -21.64 -5.96
C GLN A 275 -2.41 -22.45 -5.48
N LYS A 276 -1.77 -23.18 -6.41
CA LYS A 276 -0.59 -24.03 -6.20
C LYS A 276 0.70 -23.26 -5.87
N VAL A 277 0.61 -22.08 -5.26
CA VAL A 277 1.80 -21.35 -4.81
C VAL A 277 2.09 -21.83 -3.39
N ASP A 278 3.24 -22.45 -3.21
CA ASP A 278 3.68 -22.91 -1.89
C ASP A 278 4.22 -21.74 -1.05
N ARG A 279 3.35 -20.75 -0.79
CA ARG A 279 3.62 -19.54 0.00
C ARG A 279 4.05 -19.90 1.42
N ARG A 280 3.44 -20.97 1.96
CA ARG A 280 3.73 -21.51 3.27
C ARG A 280 5.13 -22.11 3.31
N GLN A 281 5.49 -23.00 2.37
CA GLN A 281 6.86 -23.53 2.31
C GLN A 281 7.89 -22.44 2.01
N TRP A 282 7.55 -21.47 1.16
CA TRP A 282 8.41 -20.32 0.91
C TRP A 282 8.71 -19.59 2.23
N LEU A 283 7.68 -19.29 3.03
CA LEU A 283 7.84 -18.63 4.32
C LEU A 283 8.58 -19.52 5.34
N THR A 284 8.25 -20.81 5.43
CA THR A 284 8.96 -21.79 6.28
C THR A 284 10.45 -21.85 5.97
N ASN A 285 10.81 -21.85 4.68
CA ASN A 285 12.20 -21.90 4.25
C ASN A 285 12.94 -20.63 4.66
N HIS A 286 12.34 -19.46 4.45
CA HIS A 286 12.98 -18.19 4.80
C HIS A 286 13.05 -17.96 6.32
N LEU A 287 12.04 -18.38 7.08
CA LEU A 287 12.09 -18.40 8.55
C LEU A 287 13.25 -19.26 9.05
N LYS A 288 13.41 -20.46 8.49
CA LYS A 288 14.52 -21.36 8.83
C LYS A 288 15.87 -20.73 8.51
N THR A 289 16.02 -20.08 7.35
CA THR A 289 17.25 -19.38 6.96
C THR A 289 17.53 -18.18 7.87
N ALA A 290 16.48 -17.43 8.24
CA ALA A 290 16.57 -16.29 9.15
C ALA A 290 16.88 -16.71 10.60
N GLY A 291 16.62 -17.96 10.96
CA GLY A 291 16.85 -18.49 12.31
C GLY A 291 15.67 -18.29 13.26
N HIS A 292 14.46 -18.07 12.73
CA HIS A 292 13.25 -17.83 13.51
C HIS A 292 12.26 -19.00 13.37
N ALA A 293 11.51 -19.24 14.45
CA ALA A 293 10.34 -20.12 14.44
C ALA A 293 9.08 -19.30 14.07
N PRO A 294 8.01 -19.93 13.55
CA PRO A 294 6.74 -19.26 13.30
C PRO A 294 6.21 -18.58 14.57
N SER A 295 5.74 -17.34 14.43
CA SER A 295 5.21 -16.53 15.52
C SER A 295 3.89 -17.06 16.09
N ASP A 296 3.50 -16.51 17.24
CA ASP A 296 2.17 -16.74 17.82
C ASP A 296 1.04 -16.34 16.87
N PHE A 297 1.22 -15.29 16.06
CA PHE A 297 0.25 -14.91 15.04
C PHE A 297 0.07 -16.03 14.01
N LEU A 298 1.14 -16.56 13.42
CA LEU A 298 1.03 -17.63 12.43
C LEU A 298 0.32 -18.85 13.02
N ASN A 299 0.68 -19.23 14.25
CA ASN A 299 0.17 -20.45 14.88
C ASN A 299 -1.28 -20.35 15.37
N SER A 300 -1.71 -19.15 15.78
CA SER A 300 -3.00 -18.95 16.45
C SER A 300 -4.00 -18.08 15.70
N SER A 301 -3.55 -17.27 14.74
CA SER A 301 -4.33 -16.16 14.18
C SER A 301 -4.16 -15.98 12.66
N SER A 302 -3.51 -16.92 11.95
CA SER A 302 -3.37 -16.88 10.49
C SER A 302 -4.12 -18.02 9.81
N ILE A 303 -5.25 -17.71 9.17
CA ILE A 303 -6.03 -18.64 8.35
C ILE A 303 -5.22 -19.09 7.11
N GLN A 304 -4.34 -18.22 6.61
CA GLN A 304 -3.42 -18.54 5.51
C GLN A 304 -2.38 -19.58 5.94
N TRP A 305 -1.86 -19.47 7.16
CA TRP A 305 -0.89 -20.43 7.68
C TRP A 305 -1.52 -21.80 7.91
N GLN A 306 -2.82 -21.82 8.23
CA GLN A 306 -3.63 -23.06 8.22
C GLN A 306 -3.93 -23.56 6.79
N GLY A 307 -3.60 -22.79 5.75
CA GLY A 307 -3.70 -23.13 4.33
C GLY A 307 -5.09 -23.00 3.69
N PHE A 308 -5.96 -22.18 4.26
CA PHE A 308 -7.34 -22.03 3.76
C PHE A 308 -7.60 -20.79 2.94
N VAL A 309 -6.77 -19.76 3.07
CA VAL A 309 -6.82 -18.53 2.27
C VAL A 309 -5.44 -18.23 1.72
N THR A 310 -5.36 -17.33 0.75
CA THR A 310 -4.10 -17.04 0.06
C THR A 310 -3.52 -15.70 0.50
N GLU A 311 -4.35 -14.66 0.55
CA GLU A 311 -4.00 -13.32 1.00
C GLU A 311 -4.34 -13.16 2.49
N VAL A 312 -3.51 -12.43 3.23
CA VAL A 312 -3.68 -12.19 4.67
C VAL A 312 -4.02 -10.73 4.93
N GLN A 313 -3.32 -9.79 4.29
CA GLN A 313 -3.36 -8.38 4.67
C GLN A 313 -4.08 -7.49 3.65
N ASP A 314 -4.97 -6.62 4.12
CA ASP A 314 -5.35 -5.39 3.44
C ASP A 314 -4.37 -4.28 3.85
N SER A 315 -3.61 -3.74 2.89
CA SER A 315 -2.64 -2.65 3.12
C SER A 315 -3.18 -1.26 2.77
N ALA A 316 -4.51 -1.11 2.68
CA ALA A 316 -5.13 0.19 2.51
C ALA A 316 -4.93 1.11 3.71
N ILE A 317 -4.82 0.54 4.92
CA ILE A 317 -4.31 1.25 6.09
C ILE A 317 -3.26 0.39 6.77
N VAL A 318 -2.12 1.01 7.10
CA VAL A 318 -1.03 0.36 7.84
C VAL A 318 -0.56 1.32 8.93
N MET A 319 -0.60 0.89 10.19
CA MET A 319 -0.23 1.72 11.33
C MET A 319 1.08 1.24 11.94
N VAL A 320 2.04 2.14 12.09
CA VAL A 320 3.42 1.81 12.49
C VAL A 320 3.99 2.86 13.43
N ASP A 321 4.49 2.44 14.59
CA ASP A 321 5.33 3.20 15.51
C ASP A 321 6.79 2.98 15.15
N LYS A 322 7.25 3.66 14.09
CA LYS A 322 8.63 3.61 13.62
C LYS A 322 9.62 4.35 14.53
N GLY A 323 9.15 4.88 15.66
CA GLY A 323 10.04 5.32 16.74
C GLY A 323 10.66 4.18 17.53
N ARG A 324 10.14 2.96 17.37
CA ARG A 324 10.76 1.74 17.88
C ARG A 324 11.83 1.29 16.87
N PRO A 325 13.11 1.18 17.27
CA PRO A 325 14.18 0.85 16.33
C PRO A 325 13.96 -0.45 15.53
N ASN A 326 13.47 -1.52 16.17
CA ASN A 326 13.21 -2.79 15.48
C ASN A 326 12.03 -2.70 14.49
N ILE A 327 11.04 -1.86 14.77
CA ILE A 327 9.95 -1.57 13.81
C ILE A 327 10.48 -0.76 12.63
N TYR A 328 11.38 0.20 12.87
CA TYR A 328 12.03 0.93 11.78
C TYR A 328 12.89 0.03 10.89
N LEU A 329 13.67 -0.89 11.48
CA LEU A 329 14.39 -1.92 10.72
C LEU A 329 13.45 -2.81 9.90
N SER A 330 12.31 -3.18 10.47
CA SER A 330 11.26 -3.90 9.73
C SER A 330 10.71 -3.10 8.56
N MET A 331 10.53 -1.78 8.69
CA MET A 331 10.10 -0.92 7.58
C MET A 331 11.18 -0.73 6.51
N LEU A 332 12.47 -0.70 6.88
CA LEU A 332 13.58 -0.77 5.92
C LEU A 332 13.55 -2.08 5.14
N PHE A 333 13.34 -3.20 5.83
CA PHE A 333 13.27 -4.51 5.20
C PHE A 333 12.03 -4.66 4.32
N THR A 334 10.87 -4.20 4.78
CA THR A 334 9.62 -4.09 3.99
C THR A 334 9.87 -3.31 2.70
N SER A 335 10.54 -2.16 2.79
CA SER A 335 10.86 -1.32 1.63
C SER A 335 11.84 -2.02 0.69
N TRP A 336 12.84 -2.74 1.23
CA TRP A 336 13.74 -3.59 0.43
C TRP A 336 12.99 -4.66 -0.35
N MET A 337 12.01 -5.34 0.26
CA MET A 337 11.17 -6.33 -0.44
C MET A 337 10.40 -5.71 -1.62
N ASN A 338 10.17 -4.40 -1.59
CA ASN A 338 9.50 -3.63 -2.62
C ASN A 338 10.47 -2.88 -3.54
N THR A 339 11.79 -3.15 -3.50
CA THR A 339 12.76 -2.64 -4.49
C THR A 339 12.82 -3.50 -5.75
N LYS A 340 13.40 -2.97 -6.83
CA LYS A 340 13.65 -3.73 -8.07
C LYS A 340 14.48 -4.99 -7.76
N GLY A 341 14.01 -6.16 -8.20
CA GLY A 341 14.60 -7.45 -7.89
C GLY A 341 13.77 -8.21 -6.85
N PRO A 342 13.87 -7.90 -5.54
CA PRO A 342 13.07 -8.57 -4.51
C PRO A 342 11.56 -8.46 -4.78
N ARG A 343 11.08 -7.30 -5.28
CA ARG A 343 9.68 -7.07 -5.63
C ARG A 343 9.12 -8.10 -6.61
N ASP A 344 9.92 -8.49 -7.62
CA ASP A 344 9.45 -9.43 -8.63
C ASP A 344 9.20 -10.82 -8.01
N GLU A 345 10.01 -11.22 -7.02
CA GLU A 345 9.77 -12.46 -6.26
C GLU A 345 8.60 -12.32 -5.30
N ALA A 346 8.51 -11.23 -4.55
CA ALA A 346 7.39 -10.99 -3.63
C ALA A 346 6.05 -10.97 -4.38
N TYR A 347 6.00 -10.31 -5.55
CA TYR A 347 4.77 -10.11 -6.31
C TYR A 347 4.42 -11.33 -7.19
N ASP A 348 5.36 -12.25 -7.40
CA ASP A 348 5.07 -13.60 -7.89
C ASP A 348 4.30 -14.42 -6.85
N LYS A 349 4.55 -14.17 -5.55
CA LYS A 349 3.84 -14.84 -4.46
C LYS A 349 2.52 -14.16 -4.13
N TRP A 350 2.48 -12.84 -4.02
CA TRP A 350 1.34 -12.10 -3.50
C TRP A 350 0.94 -10.91 -4.37
N TYR A 351 -0.27 -10.41 -4.15
CA TYR A 351 -0.77 -9.27 -4.90
C TYR A 351 -0.22 -7.95 -4.33
N GLY A 352 0.86 -7.45 -4.94
CA GLY A 352 1.44 -6.15 -4.59
C GLY A 352 2.20 -6.17 -3.26
N ASP A 353 2.30 -5.00 -2.64
CA ASP A 353 3.07 -4.72 -1.41
C ASP A 353 2.49 -5.37 -0.16
N LYS A 354 1.20 -5.69 -0.17
CA LYS A 354 0.40 -5.78 1.04
C LYS A 354 0.86 -6.82 2.07
N GLU A 355 1.51 -7.89 1.64
CA GLU A 355 1.96 -8.95 2.55
C GLU A 355 3.37 -8.68 3.10
N THR A 356 4.11 -7.75 2.49
CA THR A 356 5.52 -7.49 2.84
C THR A 356 5.70 -6.91 4.24
N TYR A 357 4.70 -6.20 4.78
CA TYR A 357 4.76 -5.59 6.11
C TYR A 357 4.85 -6.64 7.22
N TRP A 358 3.88 -7.55 7.27
CA TRP A 358 3.87 -8.58 8.31
C TRP A 358 4.95 -9.64 8.06
N ILE A 359 5.27 -9.97 6.81
CA ILE A 359 6.36 -10.90 6.48
C ILE A 359 7.70 -10.33 6.96
N ALA A 360 7.94 -9.03 6.82
CA ALA A 360 9.16 -8.41 7.35
C ALA A 360 9.29 -8.60 8.86
N ASN A 361 8.23 -8.33 9.63
CA ASN A 361 8.26 -8.57 11.07
C ASN A 361 8.44 -10.05 11.42
N GLU A 362 7.71 -10.93 10.73
CA GLU A 362 7.77 -12.39 10.93
C GLU A 362 9.18 -12.93 10.69
N LEU A 363 9.81 -12.54 9.57
CA LEU A 363 11.16 -12.98 9.22
C LEU A 363 12.25 -12.37 10.11
N LEU A 364 12.00 -11.22 10.75
CA LEU A 364 12.93 -10.59 11.69
C LEU A 364 12.71 -11.04 13.15
N GLY A 365 11.65 -11.82 13.42
CA GLY A 365 11.24 -12.14 14.78
C GLY A 365 10.78 -10.92 15.60
N VAL A 366 10.37 -9.85 14.94
CA VAL A 366 9.88 -8.62 15.58
C VAL A 366 8.39 -8.77 15.86
N PRO A 367 7.90 -8.52 17.10
CA PRO A 367 6.47 -8.63 17.39
C PRO A 367 5.62 -7.68 16.55
N TYR A 368 4.49 -8.18 16.04
CA TYR A 368 3.51 -7.41 15.27
C TYR A 368 2.08 -7.84 15.60
N SER A 369 1.10 -7.04 15.19
CA SER A 369 -0.30 -7.34 15.45
C SER A 369 -1.19 -7.15 14.23
N PHE A 370 -2.22 -8.00 14.15
CA PHE A 370 -3.38 -7.80 13.29
C PHE A 370 -4.59 -7.42 14.15
N GLU A 371 -5.58 -6.79 13.52
CA GLU A 371 -6.93 -6.65 14.08
C GLU A 371 -7.47 -8.02 14.52
N ALA A 372 -8.32 -8.07 15.56
CA ALA A 372 -8.77 -9.36 16.09
C ALA A 372 -9.77 -10.08 15.17
N TRP A 373 -10.53 -9.32 14.39
CA TRP A 373 -11.55 -9.80 13.45
C TRP A 373 -11.07 -9.68 12.01
N SER A 374 -11.51 -10.61 11.17
CA SER A 374 -11.28 -10.52 9.72
C SER A 374 -12.05 -9.34 9.11
N SER A 375 -11.75 -9.00 7.85
CA SER A 375 -12.52 -7.99 7.11
C SER A 375 -14.01 -8.32 7.10
N ALA A 376 -14.81 -7.36 7.57
CA ALA A 376 -16.26 -7.43 7.59
C ALA A 376 -16.88 -7.20 6.20
N ARG A 377 -18.14 -7.57 6.09
CA ARG A 377 -19.03 -7.30 4.95
C ARG A 377 -20.03 -6.22 5.34
N PHE A 378 -20.45 -5.39 4.38
CA PHE A 378 -21.50 -4.39 4.58
C PHE A 378 -22.55 -4.46 3.46
N GLY A 379 -23.76 -4.00 3.77
CA GLY A 379 -24.93 -4.05 2.89
C GLY A 379 -25.88 -2.87 3.09
N ASN A 380 -26.88 -2.78 2.22
CA ASN A 380 -27.88 -1.71 2.21
C ASN A 380 -29.32 -2.23 2.34
N ASP A 381 -30.18 -1.46 3.02
CA ASP A 381 -31.57 -1.83 3.28
C ASP A 381 -32.46 -1.60 2.05
N ALA A 382 -32.40 -2.52 1.09
CA ALA A 382 -33.67 -2.94 0.50
C ALA A 382 -34.54 -3.72 1.52
N ASP A 383 -34.00 -4.02 2.72
CA ASP A 383 -34.55 -4.98 3.69
C ASP A 383 -35.12 -4.37 5.01
N ALA A 384 -35.01 -3.07 5.30
CA ALA A 384 -35.61 -2.48 6.50
C ALA A 384 -37.09 -2.06 6.30
N GLY A 385 -37.98 -3.04 6.22
CA GLY A 385 -39.38 -2.86 6.63
C GLY A 385 -40.44 -2.57 5.54
N SER A 386 -40.14 -2.59 4.24
CA SER A 386 -41.17 -2.44 3.21
C SER A 386 -41.77 -3.78 2.77
N LYS A 387 -43.09 -3.93 2.95
CA LYS A 387 -43.91 -5.04 2.44
C LYS A 387 -43.65 -5.31 0.94
N PRO A 388 -43.80 -6.56 0.47
CA PRO A 388 -43.38 -6.94 -0.87
C PRO A 388 -44.33 -6.37 -1.92
N ALA A 389 -43.93 -5.28 -2.58
CA ALA A 389 -44.57 -4.83 -3.80
C ALA A 389 -43.71 -5.24 -5.00
N ARG A 390 -43.99 -6.45 -5.51
CA ARG A 390 -43.88 -6.84 -6.93
C ARG A 390 -42.66 -6.28 -7.69
N ALA A 391 -41.45 -6.59 -7.24
CA ALA A 391 -40.24 -6.42 -8.04
C ALA A 391 -39.91 -7.75 -8.72
N THR A 392 -39.80 -7.73 -10.05
CA THR A 392 -39.39 -8.85 -10.90
C THR A 392 -38.07 -9.46 -10.43
N GLU A 393 -37.93 -10.79 -10.50
CA GLU A 393 -36.80 -11.59 -9.99
C GLU A 393 -35.40 -11.14 -10.44
N ALA A 394 -35.29 -10.32 -11.49
CA ALA A 394 -34.01 -9.76 -11.96
C ALA A 394 -33.61 -8.40 -11.30
N ALA A 395 -34.54 -7.71 -10.63
CA ALA A 395 -34.28 -6.45 -9.93
C ALA A 395 -33.90 -6.62 -8.44
N GLN A 396 -34.00 -7.85 -7.93
CA GLN A 396 -33.62 -8.27 -6.57
C GLN A 396 -32.19 -8.82 -6.49
N ALA A 397 -31.29 -8.40 -7.38
CA ALA A 397 -29.87 -8.71 -7.27
C ALA A 397 -29.24 -7.85 -6.14
N LYS A 398 -29.43 -8.34 -4.91
CA LYS A 398 -28.91 -7.89 -3.62
C LYS A 398 -27.44 -7.43 -3.75
N LYS A 399 -27.13 -6.16 -3.45
CA LYS A 399 -25.76 -5.62 -3.58
C LYS A 399 -25.06 -5.53 -2.23
N CYS A 400 -24.49 -6.63 -1.77
CA CYS A 400 -23.51 -6.61 -0.69
C CYS A 400 -22.18 -6.19 -1.29
N SER A 401 -21.41 -5.44 -0.52
CA SER A 401 -20.20 -4.83 -1.03
C SER A 401 -19.17 -5.86 -1.48
N ILE A 402 -18.34 -5.52 -2.45
CA ILE A 402 -17.13 -6.29 -2.77
C ILE A 402 -15.90 -5.76 -2.00
N HIS A 403 -16.12 -4.70 -1.22
CA HIS A 403 -15.14 -3.92 -0.49
C HIS A 403 -15.10 -4.37 0.98
N MET A 404 -13.93 -4.22 1.59
CA MET A 404 -13.67 -4.60 2.98
C MET A 404 -14.01 -3.44 3.91
N VAL A 405 -14.53 -3.77 5.08
CA VAL A 405 -14.70 -2.84 6.19
C VAL A 405 -14.05 -3.43 7.43
N HIS A 406 -13.45 -2.58 8.25
CA HIS A 406 -12.68 -2.97 9.42
C HIS A 406 -13.28 -2.35 10.67
N SER A 407 -13.34 -3.12 11.75
CA SER A 407 -13.99 -2.69 12.99
C SER A 407 -13.08 -1.82 13.85
N ASN A 408 -13.69 -1.06 14.75
CA ASN A 408 -12.96 -0.49 15.88
C ASN A 408 -12.48 -1.59 16.85
N ALA A 409 -11.64 -1.24 17.83
CA ALA A 409 -10.97 -2.19 18.72
C ALA A 409 -11.91 -3.08 19.54
N ASP A 410 -13.11 -2.58 19.87
CA ASP A 410 -14.14 -3.30 20.63
C ASP A 410 -15.22 -3.94 19.75
N ALA A 411 -15.06 -3.88 18.43
CA ALA A 411 -16.01 -4.39 17.44
C ALA A 411 -17.43 -3.81 17.55
N SER A 412 -17.58 -2.61 18.11
CA SER A 412 -18.87 -1.92 18.25
C SER A 412 -19.33 -1.24 16.96
N ALA A 413 -18.40 -0.80 16.10
CA ALA A 413 -18.72 -0.12 14.85
C ALA A 413 -17.63 -0.29 13.78
N PRO A 414 -17.94 -0.02 12.50
CA PRO A 414 -16.92 0.17 11.46
C PRO A 414 -15.99 1.35 11.77
N LEU A 415 -14.69 1.12 11.80
CA LEU A 415 -13.68 2.17 11.91
C LEU A 415 -13.34 2.75 10.54
N TRP A 416 -13.04 1.91 9.56
CA TRP A 416 -12.58 2.33 8.25
C TRP A 416 -12.91 1.30 7.16
N ALA A 417 -12.86 1.70 5.90
CA ALA A 417 -13.06 0.80 4.76
C ALA A 417 -12.30 1.25 3.51
N ASN A 418 -12.04 0.31 2.60
CA ASN A 418 -11.27 0.54 1.37
C ASN A 418 -12.15 0.61 0.11
N GLY A 419 -11.95 1.63 -0.73
CA GLY A 419 -12.61 1.78 -2.04
C GLY A 419 -14.09 2.14 -1.95
N VAL A 420 -14.48 2.91 -0.92
CA VAL A 420 -15.89 3.05 -0.52
C VAL A 420 -16.56 4.39 -0.83
N PHE A 421 -15.84 5.41 -1.30
CA PHE A 421 -16.43 6.74 -1.53
C PHE A 421 -17.58 6.75 -2.55
N ASP A 422 -17.58 5.81 -3.51
CA ASP A 422 -18.65 5.63 -4.48
C ASP A 422 -19.75 4.67 -3.98
N TYR A 423 -19.62 4.13 -2.76
CA TYR A 423 -20.47 3.09 -2.16
C TYR A 423 -20.73 3.34 -0.67
N LEU A 424 -21.34 4.47 -0.28
CA LEU A 424 -21.55 4.85 1.13
C LEU A 424 -22.99 4.62 1.65
N ASP A 425 -23.81 3.83 0.98
CA ASP A 425 -25.24 3.67 1.33
C ASP A 425 -25.44 2.45 2.22
N TRP A 426 -24.88 2.42 3.44
CA TRP A 426 -24.90 1.22 4.30
C TRP A 426 -25.94 1.32 5.39
N THR A 427 -26.46 0.17 5.79
CA THR A 427 -27.45 0.06 6.87
C THR A 427 -27.08 -0.96 7.93
N HIS A 428 -26.34 -1.98 7.53
CA HIS A 428 -25.97 -3.11 8.35
C HIS A 428 -24.60 -3.66 7.91
N TRP A 429 -23.95 -4.39 8.80
CA TRP A 429 -22.66 -5.02 8.57
C TRP A 429 -22.55 -6.36 9.30
N TYR A 430 -21.64 -7.21 8.82
CA TYR A 430 -21.36 -8.54 9.36
C TYR A 430 -19.86 -8.73 9.54
N LEU A 431 -19.44 -8.95 10.80
CA LEU A 431 -18.03 -9.07 11.19
C LEU A 431 -17.59 -10.52 11.42
N GLY A 432 -18.49 -11.38 11.92
CA GLY A 432 -18.18 -12.74 12.32
C GLY A 432 -17.41 -12.84 13.64
N THR A 433 -16.88 -14.04 13.92
CA THR A 433 -16.08 -14.35 15.12
C THR A 433 -14.63 -13.90 14.94
N SER A 434 -13.95 -13.56 16.04
CA SER A 434 -12.51 -13.24 15.98
C SER A 434 -11.70 -14.42 15.41
N VAL A 435 -10.65 -14.13 14.64
CA VAL A 435 -9.91 -15.17 13.91
C VAL A 435 -9.28 -16.18 14.88
N ARG A 436 -8.72 -15.68 15.98
CA ARG A 436 -8.08 -16.50 17.01
C ARG A 436 -9.06 -17.44 17.70
N GLU A 437 -10.25 -16.95 18.03
CA GLU A 437 -11.31 -17.74 18.66
C GLU A 437 -11.83 -18.81 17.70
N ALA A 438 -12.08 -18.47 16.43
CA ALA A 438 -12.49 -19.43 15.41
C ALA A 438 -11.47 -20.58 15.24
N ILE A 439 -10.18 -20.25 15.17
CA ILE A 439 -9.09 -21.24 15.11
C ILE A 439 -9.04 -22.09 16.38
N HIS A 440 -9.15 -21.46 17.55
CA HIS A 440 -9.11 -22.14 18.85
C HIS A 440 -10.27 -23.13 19.02
N GLU A 441 -11.50 -22.69 18.78
CA GLU A 441 -12.68 -23.55 18.87
C GLU A 441 -12.63 -24.72 17.91
N ALA A 442 -12.19 -24.48 16.67
CA ALA A 442 -12.06 -25.54 15.68
C ALA A 442 -11.02 -26.60 16.10
N LYS A 443 -9.89 -26.18 16.69
CA LYS A 443 -8.89 -27.10 17.26
C LYS A 443 -9.46 -27.89 18.44
N THR A 444 -10.17 -27.22 19.34
CA THR A 444 -10.81 -27.85 20.51
C THR A 444 -11.86 -28.89 20.10
N LYS A 445 -12.74 -28.56 19.15
CA LYS A 445 -13.79 -29.48 18.65
C LYS A 445 -13.23 -30.76 18.02
N LEU A 446 -12.04 -30.68 17.42
CA LEU A 446 -11.37 -31.81 16.77
C LEU A 446 -10.28 -32.45 17.62
N ASN A 447 -10.10 -32.02 18.86
CA ASN A 447 -9.03 -32.48 19.76
C ASN A 447 -7.62 -32.36 19.15
N PHE A 448 -7.36 -31.31 18.37
CA PHE A 448 -6.02 -31.06 17.83
C PHE A 448 -5.11 -30.43 18.89
N THR A 449 -3.92 -31.00 19.09
CA THR A 449 -2.93 -30.43 20.01
C THR A 449 -2.36 -29.12 19.47
N SER A 450 -2.16 -28.14 20.36
CA SER A 450 -1.76 -26.78 20.00
C SER A 450 -0.26 -26.68 19.76
N ALA A 451 0.18 -26.73 18.50
CA ALA A 451 1.42 -26.11 17.99
C ALA A 451 1.60 -26.29 16.47
N VAL A 452 1.12 -27.40 15.90
CA VAL A 452 1.40 -27.75 14.49
C VAL A 452 0.26 -27.26 13.59
N PRO A 453 0.53 -26.64 12.43
CA PRO A 453 -0.49 -26.36 11.43
C PRO A 453 -1.22 -27.66 11.09
N VAL A 454 -2.56 -27.61 11.07
CA VAL A 454 -3.41 -28.78 10.85
C VAL A 454 -3.07 -29.52 9.54
N LEU A 455 -2.48 -28.84 8.57
CA LEU A 455 -2.04 -29.46 7.30
C LEU A 455 -0.76 -30.29 7.38
N GLU A 456 0.03 -30.16 8.45
CA GLU A 456 1.30 -30.90 8.65
C GLU A 456 1.15 -32.12 9.58
N THR A 457 -0.03 -32.32 10.15
CA THR A 457 -0.32 -33.48 10.99
C THR A 457 -0.82 -34.65 10.13
N ASN A 458 -0.61 -35.89 10.60
CA ASN A 458 -1.14 -37.12 9.97
C ASN A 458 -2.66 -37.27 10.16
N ILE A 459 -3.41 -36.18 9.98
CA ILE A 459 -4.87 -36.17 10.09
C ILE A 459 -5.50 -36.50 8.74
N THR A 460 -6.74 -36.96 8.79
CA THR A 460 -7.48 -37.36 7.59
C THR A 460 -7.85 -36.14 6.75
N GLU A 461 -8.02 -36.32 5.44
CA GLU A 461 -8.56 -35.27 4.56
C GLU A 461 -9.96 -34.82 4.98
N GLN A 462 -10.74 -35.71 5.60
CA GLN A 462 -12.04 -35.38 6.16
C GLN A 462 -11.91 -34.43 7.36
N ASP A 463 -10.96 -34.66 8.26
CA ASP A 463 -10.72 -33.77 9.41
C ASP A 463 -10.21 -32.40 8.95
N LYS A 464 -9.36 -32.34 7.92
CA LYS A 464 -8.92 -31.07 7.29
C LYS A 464 -10.11 -30.29 6.74
N LYS A 465 -11.03 -30.98 6.07
CA LYS A 465 -12.26 -30.37 5.53
C LYS A 465 -13.14 -29.86 6.67
N THR A 466 -13.41 -30.68 7.68
CA THR A 466 -14.22 -30.29 8.85
C THR A 466 -13.59 -29.10 9.58
N TYR A 467 -12.27 -29.11 9.80
CA TYR A 467 -11.55 -28.00 10.44
C TYR A 467 -11.70 -26.69 9.68
N LYS A 468 -11.54 -26.74 8.36
CA LYS A 468 -11.77 -25.58 7.49
C LYS A 468 -13.20 -25.07 7.61
N GLU A 469 -14.19 -25.96 7.54
CA GLU A 469 -15.60 -25.57 7.63
C GLU A 469 -15.92 -24.93 8.99
N LEU A 470 -15.39 -25.45 10.10
CA LEU A 470 -15.55 -24.87 11.43
C LEU A 470 -15.02 -23.43 11.52
N ILE A 471 -13.87 -23.14 10.89
CA ILE A 471 -13.32 -21.77 10.87
C ILE A 471 -14.15 -20.91 9.91
N MET A 472 -14.24 -21.30 8.64
CA MET A 472 -14.77 -20.44 7.58
C MET A 472 -16.25 -20.10 7.76
N ASN A 473 -17.05 -20.99 8.38
CA ASN A 473 -18.46 -20.71 8.65
C ASN A 473 -18.69 -19.59 9.68
N THR A 474 -17.69 -19.23 10.48
CA THR A 474 -17.77 -18.10 11.43
C THR A 474 -17.28 -16.78 10.83
N GLN A 475 -16.75 -16.81 9.60
CA GLN A 475 -16.13 -15.67 8.96
C GLN A 475 -17.06 -15.06 7.89
N PRO A 476 -16.88 -13.78 7.53
CA PRO A 476 -17.65 -13.17 6.45
C PRO A 476 -17.48 -13.91 5.11
N LEU A 477 -18.59 -14.14 4.41
CA LEU A 477 -18.63 -14.88 3.16
C LEU A 477 -18.30 -13.96 1.97
N TRP A 478 -17.30 -14.35 1.18
CA TRP A 478 -16.75 -13.60 0.04
C TRP A 478 -17.00 -14.28 -1.32
N ASP A 479 -18.19 -14.85 -1.52
CA ASP A 479 -18.58 -15.56 -2.75
C ASP A 479 -19.24 -14.65 -3.82
N GLY A 480 -19.32 -13.34 -3.55
CA GLY A 480 -19.99 -12.38 -4.41
C GLY A 480 -21.52 -12.30 -4.21
N SER A 481 -22.07 -13.14 -3.33
CA SER A 481 -23.47 -13.06 -2.92
C SER A 481 -23.65 -12.16 -1.68
N CYS A 482 -24.91 -11.90 -1.35
CA CYS A 482 -25.30 -11.30 -0.08
C CYS A 482 -25.54 -12.30 1.05
N LYS A 483 -25.45 -13.61 0.78
CA LYS A 483 -25.64 -14.60 1.83
C LYS A 483 -24.47 -14.48 2.80
N GLN A 484 -24.77 -14.54 4.09
CA GLN A 484 -23.77 -14.72 5.14
C GLN A 484 -24.13 -16.02 5.86
N HIS A 485 -23.16 -16.63 6.53
CA HIS A 485 -23.37 -17.88 7.26
C HIS A 485 -24.40 -17.72 8.39
N HIS A 486 -24.41 -16.53 9.02
CA HIS A 486 -25.26 -16.17 10.15
C HIS A 486 -26.00 -14.84 9.89
N PRO A 487 -27.07 -14.83 9.07
CA PRO A 487 -27.81 -13.61 8.75
C PRO A 487 -28.40 -12.90 9.99
N GLU A 488 -28.63 -13.63 11.07
CA GLU A 488 -29.07 -13.12 12.38
C GLU A 488 -28.02 -12.24 13.08
N GLU A 489 -26.75 -12.36 12.71
CA GLU A 489 -25.64 -11.60 13.31
C GLU A 489 -25.34 -10.29 12.57
N TRP A 490 -26.13 -9.93 11.55
CA TRP A 490 -26.02 -8.61 10.93
C TRP A 490 -26.40 -7.53 11.95
N LYS A 491 -25.43 -6.67 12.27
CA LYS A 491 -25.62 -5.59 13.22
C LYS A 491 -26.10 -4.34 12.49
N PRO A 492 -27.12 -3.63 12.99
CA PRO A 492 -27.45 -2.31 12.49
C PRO A 492 -26.31 -1.34 12.82
N LEU A 493 -26.14 -0.33 11.97
CA LEU A 493 -25.13 0.71 12.19
C LEU A 493 -25.65 1.77 13.19
N PRO A 494 -24.80 2.28 14.11
CA PRO A 494 -25.22 3.34 15.04
C PRO A 494 -25.74 4.59 14.31
N ALA A 495 -26.78 5.24 14.84
CA ALA A 495 -27.36 6.44 14.21
C ALA A 495 -26.34 7.58 14.06
N SER A 496 -25.44 7.75 15.04
CA SER A 496 -24.33 8.69 14.98
C SER A 496 -23.36 8.36 13.84
N TRP A 497 -23.10 7.06 13.60
CA TRP A 497 -22.26 6.59 12.53
C TRP A 497 -22.90 6.87 11.16
N LEU A 498 -24.19 6.55 10.99
CA LEU A 498 -24.94 6.84 9.75
C LEU A 498 -24.94 8.34 9.43
N SER A 499 -25.16 9.19 10.44
CA SER A 499 -25.09 10.64 10.27
C SER A 499 -23.70 11.14 9.84
N ARG A 500 -22.62 10.54 10.34
CA ARG A 500 -21.25 10.83 9.87
C ARG A 500 -21.10 10.44 8.41
N VAL A 501 -21.58 9.26 8.01
CA VAL A 501 -21.48 8.80 6.61
C VAL A 501 -22.26 9.67 5.63
N ASP A 502 -23.44 10.18 6.02
CA ASP A 502 -24.16 11.14 5.18
C ASP A 502 -23.34 12.42 4.94
N LYS A 503 -22.64 12.90 5.97
CA LYS A 503 -21.71 14.04 5.83
C LYS A 503 -20.49 13.69 4.96
N MET A 504 -19.93 12.49 5.11
CA MET A 504 -18.85 11.98 4.25
C MET A 504 -19.29 11.93 2.78
N ARG A 505 -20.51 11.46 2.50
CA ARG A 505 -21.08 11.42 1.14
C ARG A 505 -21.22 12.83 0.56
N ALA A 506 -21.75 13.76 1.35
CA ALA A 506 -21.93 15.15 0.93
C ALA A 506 -20.59 15.83 0.61
N ILE A 507 -19.59 15.65 1.47
CA ILE A 507 -18.27 16.26 1.24
C ILE A 507 -17.52 15.61 0.07
N ALA A 508 -17.65 14.29 -0.09
CA ALA A 508 -17.03 13.58 -1.21
C ALA A 508 -17.60 14.02 -2.56
N LYS A 509 -18.91 14.29 -2.63
CA LYS A 509 -19.55 14.87 -3.81
C LYS A 509 -18.99 16.27 -4.13
N ASN A 510 -18.92 17.14 -3.12
CA ASN A 510 -18.36 18.49 -3.27
C ASN A 510 -16.90 18.45 -3.78
N MET A 511 -16.06 17.58 -3.20
CA MET A 511 -14.66 17.43 -3.65
C MET A 511 -14.55 16.90 -5.08
N THR A 512 -15.45 16.00 -5.50
CA THR A 512 -15.54 15.57 -6.91
C THR A 512 -15.79 16.76 -7.83
N GLU A 513 -16.79 17.58 -7.53
CA GLU A 513 -17.16 18.74 -8.36
C GLU A 513 -16.01 19.77 -8.42
N LYS A 514 -15.35 20.05 -7.29
CA LYS A 514 -14.17 20.94 -7.24
C LYS A 514 -13.02 20.40 -8.09
N TRP A 515 -12.70 19.12 -7.97
CA TRP A 515 -11.62 18.50 -8.74
C TRP A 515 -11.92 18.51 -10.24
N GLU A 516 -13.14 18.16 -10.64
CA GLU A 516 -13.56 18.19 -12.03
C GLU A 516 -13.46 19.58 -12.64
N ALA A 517 -13.85 20.62 -11.89
CA ALA A 517 -13.70 22.01 -12.31
C ALA A 517 -12.23 22.40 -12.50
N ALA A 518 -11.36 22.09 -11.53
CA ALA A 518 -9.92 22.39 -11.60
C ALA A 518 -9.23 21.65 -12.76
N ASN A 519 -9.49 20.34 -12.90
CA ASN A 519 -8.85 19.49 -13.91
C ASN A 519 -9.34 19.79 -15.35
N LYS A 520 -10.54 20.36 -15.51
CA LYS A 520 -11.04 20.79 -16.83
C LYS A 520 -10.17 21.89 -17.44
N HIS A 521 -9.65 22.81 -16.62
CA HIS A 521 -8.75 23.87 -17.06
C HIS A 521 -7.40 23.29 -17.53
N GLU A 522 -6.84 22.35 -16.78
CA GLU A 522 -5.59 21.67 -17.15
C GLU A 522 -5.71 20.91 -18.48
N LYS A 523 -6.81 20.17 -18.71
CA LYS A 523 -7.03 19.47 -19.99
C LYS A 523 -7.14 20.42 -21.18
N LYS A 524 -7.70 21.62 -20.99
CA LYS A 524 -7.75 22.66 -22.02
C LYS A 524 -6.36 23.24 -22.31
N ASP A 525 -5.51 23.32 -21.28
CA ASP A 525 -4.15 23.85 -21.41
C ASP A 525 -3.11 22.88 -21.94
N ARG A 526 -3.33 21.57 -21.84
CA ARG A 526 -2.49 20.53 -22.45
C ARG A 526 -2.77 20.28 -23.94
N LEU A 527 -3.74 20.98 -24.54
CA LEU A 527 -3.98 20.89 -25.98
C LEU A 527 -2.74 21.41 -26.76
N PRO A 528 -2.25 20.67 -27.78
CA PRO A 528 -1.14 21.14 -28.61
C PRO A 528 -1.42 22.54 -29.18
N PRO A 529 -0.39 23.38 -29.40
CA PRO A 529 -0.58 24.76 -29.88
C PRO A 529 -1.44 24.85 -31.15
N LEU A 530 -1.34 23.86 -32.03
CA LEU A 530 -2.16 23.74 -33.23
C LEU A 530 -3.65 23.54 -32.91
N VAL A 531 -3.96 22.69 -31.94
CA VAL A 531 -5.33 22.43 -31.49
C VAL A 531 -5.90 23.61 -30.72
N LYS A 532 -5.09 24.31 -29.90
CA LYS A 532 -5.50 25.57 -29.27
C LYS A 532 -5.84 26.64 -30.31
N ARG A 533 -5.03 26.77 -31.37
CA ARG A 533 -5.32 27.69 -32.49
C ARG A 533 -6.60 27.31 -33.22
N MET A 534 -6.80 26.03 -33.53
CA MET A 534 -8.02 25.56 -34.20
C MET A 534 -9.27 25.76 -33.35
N VAL A 535 -9.21 25.48 -32.05
CA VAL A 535 -10.34 25.72 -31.12
C VAL A 535 -10.61 27.21 -30.95
N GLY A 536 -9.56 28.05 -30.87
CA GLY A 536 -9.68 29.51 -30.82
C GLY A 536 -10.33 30.09 -32.08
N SER A 537 -9.82 29.73 -33.26
CA SER A 537 -10.37 30.17 -34.55
C SER A 537 -11.79 29.64 -34.78
N TRP A 538 -12.13 28.46 -34.27
CA TRP A 538 -13.49 27.94 -34.32
C TRP A 538 -14.45 28.72 -33.40
N MET A 539 -14.02 29.06 -32.19
CA MET A 539 -14.82 29.90 -31.29
C MET A 539 -15.01 31.33 -31.84
N GLU A 540 -14.00 31.92 -32.47
CA GLU A 540 -14.14 33.20 -33.18
C GLU A 540 -15.07 33.10 -34.39
N ALA A 541 -15.02 32.00 -35.17
CA ALA A 541 -15.92 31.79 -36.31
C ALA A 541 -17.38 31.66 -35.86
N VAL A 542 -17.65 30.92 -34.77
CA VAL A 542 -18.99 30.79 -34.20
C VAL A 542 -19.49 32.12 -33.63
N ASP A 543 -18.63 32.91 -32.99
CA ASP A 543 -19.00 34.22 -32.42
C ASP A 543 -19.22 35.28 -33.53
N ASN A 544 -18.48 35.21 -34.64
CA ASN A 544 -18.68 36.05 -35.82
C ASN A 544 -19.96 35.69 -36.59
N GLU A 545 -20.29 34.41 -36.69
CA GLU A 545 -21.52 33.92 -37.33
C GLU A 545 -22.76 34.30 -36.49
N GLN A 546 -22.67 34.27 -35.16
CA GLN A 546 -23.73 34.78 -34.27
C GLN A 546 -23.88 36.30 -34.28
N LYS A 547 -22.82 37.05 -34.57
CA LYS A 547 -22.84 38.51 -34.72
C LYS A 547 -23.24 38.97 -36.14
N GLY A 548 -23.60 38.03 -37.03
CA GLY A 548 -24.06 38.33 -38.38
C GLY A 548 -22.97 38.87 -39.32
N ASN A 549 -21.70 38.79 -38.92
CA ASN A 549 -20.57 39.15 -39.77
C ASN A 549 -20.11 37.87 -40.48
N SER A 550 -20.60 37.66 -41.71
CA SER A 550 -20.12 36.58 -42.56
C SER A 550 -18.66 36.82 -42.93
N VAL A 551 -17.77 35.93 -42.50
CA VAL A 551 -16.41 35.79 -43.06
C VAL A 551 -16.35 34.50 -43.86
#